data_AF-A0A1L3G8R1-F1
#
_entry.id   AF-A0A1L3G8R1-F1
#
_cell.length_a   1.000
_cell.length_b   1.000
_cell.length_c   1.000
_cell.angle_alpha   90.00
_cell.angle_beta   90.00
_cell.angle_gamma   90.00
#
_symmetry.space_group_name_H-M   'P 1'
#
loop_
_entity.id
_entity.type
_entity.pdbx_description
1 polymer ?
#
loop_
_entity_poly.entity_id
_entity_poly.type
_entity_poly.pdbx_seq_one_letter_code
_entity_poly.pdbx_strand_id
1 'polypeptide(L)'
;TIDCAEAIKKYNVGIKCATITPDEKRVEEFKLKKMWKSPNGTIRNILGGTVFREAIICKNIPRLVTGWEKPIIIGRHAHADQYKATDFVVPGEGKLELVFTPASGEPIRHVVNDFKSAGVALGMYNTDASIVDFAHSSFKYALDRKYPLYLSTKNTILKKYDGRFKDIFQEIYDNEYKTQFDAAGIWYEHRLIDDMVAF
;
A
#
# COMPACT_ATOMS: atom_id res chain seq x y z
N THR A 1 -19.35 -2.31 10.74
CA THR A 1 -18.30 -2.27 9.69
C THR A 1 -17.81 -3.64 9.29
N ILE A 2 -17.46 -4.51 10.25
CA ILE A 2 -17.00 -5.88 9.96
C ILE A 2 -18.08 -6.64 9.16
N ASP A 3 -19.33 -6.62 9.63
CA ASP A 3 -20.44 -7.29 8.94
C ASP A 3 -20.66 -6.79 7.51
N CYS A 4 -20.47 -5.48 7.27
CA CYS A 4 -20.53 -4.91 5.93
C CYS A 4 -19.43 -5.46 5.02
N ALA A 5 -18.21 -5.65 5.53
CA ALA A 5 -17.12 -6.21 4.75
C ALA A 5 -17.36 -7.70 4.42
N GLU A 6 -17.88 -8.49 5.37
CA GLU A 6 -18.26 -9.89 5.13
C GLU A 6 -19.44 -10.00 4.15
N ALA A 7 -20.40 -9.07 4.20
CA ALA A 7 -21.46 -8.98 3.19
C ALA A 7 -20.88 -8.68 1.79
N ILE A 8 -19.90 -7.79 1.67
CA ILE A 8 -19.24 -7.53 0.38
C ILE A 8 -18.52 -8.78 -0.13
N LYS A 9 -17.87 -9.57 0.72
CA LYS A 9 -17.30 -10.87 0.29
C LYS A 9 -18.36 -11.81 -0.27
N LYS A 10 -19.52 -11.86 0.39
CA LYS A 10 -20.63 -12.74 -0.02
C LYS A 10 -21.30 -12.28 -1.33
N TYR A 11 -21.44 -10.98 -1.53
CA TYR A 11 -22.21 -10.39 -2.63
C TYR A 11 -21.35 -9.66 -3.69
N ASN A 12 -20.03 -9.73 -3.57
CA ASN A 12 -18.98 -9.17 -4.44
C ASN A 12 -18.90 -7.65 -4.56
N VAL A 13 -20.03 -6.93 -4.47
CA VAL A 13 -20.08 -5.48 -4.75
C VAL A 13 -20.57 -4.70 -3.52
N GLY A 14 -19.87 -3.60 -3.22
CA GLY A 14 -20.27 -2.65 -2.18
C GLY A 14 -20.08 -1.20 -2.62
N ILE A 15 -21.09 -0.36 -2.36
CA ILE A 15 -21.03 1.08 -2.57
C ILE A 15 -21.00 1.75 -1.20
N LYS A 16 -20.00 2.60 -0.95
CA LYS A 16 -19.75 3.15 0.38
C LYS A 16 -19.75 4.69 0.36
N CYS A 17 -20.52 5.29 1.25
CA CYS A 17 -20.45 6.72 1.54
C CYS A 17 -19.18 7.07 2.35
N ALA A 18 -18.77 8.35 2.29
CA ALA A 18 -17.70 8.87 3.13
C ALA A 18 -18.07 8.71 4.62
N THR A 19 -17.06 8.46 5.46
CA THR A 19 -17.24 8.20 6.89
C THR A 19 -16.16 8.90 7.70
N ILE A 20 -16.54 9.45 8.85
CA ILE A 20 -15.62 10.04 9.82
C ILE A 20 -14.69 8.95 10.38
N THR A 21 -13.39 9.22 10.41
CA THR A 21 -12.44 8.51 11.27
C THR A 21 -12.14 9.45 12.43
N PRO A 22 -12.54 9.13 13.67
CA PRO A 22 -12.49 10.07 14.77
C PRO A 22 -11.05 10.32 15.24
N ASP A 23 -10.74 11.59 15.52
CA ASP A 23 -9.62 12.06 16.33
C ASP A 23 -10.14 12.45 17.74
N GLU A 24 -9.29 13.04 18.59
CA GLU A 24 -9.66 13.49 19.94
C GLU A 24 -10.85 14.46 19.91
N LYS A 25 -10.85 15.40 18.97
CA LYS A 25 -11.94 16.39 18.82
C LYS A 25 -13.25 15.72 18.45
N ARG A 26 -13.22 14.73 17.54
CA ARG A 26 -14.42 13.98 17.15
C ARG A 26 -14.92 13.07 18.28
N VAL A 27 -14.05 12.57 19.15
CA VAL A 27 -14.47 11.83 20.35
C VAL A 27 -15.27 12.74 21.28
N GLU A 28 -14.82 13.97 21.51
CA GLU A 28 -15.54 14.95 22.33
C GLU A 28 -16.85 15.40 21.67
N GLU A 29 -16.80 15.81 20.39
CA GLU A 29 -17.95 16.32 19.62
C GLU A 29 -19.11 15.32 19.57
N PHE A 30 -18.81 14.06 19.30
CA PHE A 30 -19.81 13.00 19.15
C PHE A 30 -20.00 12.16 20.42
N LYS A 31 -19.34 12.51 21.53
CA LYS A 31 -19.35 11.76 22.80
C LYS A 31 -19.07 10.27 22.60
N LEU A 32 -18.04 9.96 21.82
CA LEU A 32 -17.73 8.60 21.43
C LEU A 32 -17.16 7.83 22.63
N LYS A 33 -17.53 6.55 22.75
CA LYS A 33 -17.01 5.65 23.80
C LYS A 33 -15.48 5.46 23.72
N LYS A 34 -14.92 5.60 22.52
CA LYS A 34 -13.49 5.54 22.23
C LYS A 34 -13.21 6.11 20.84
N MET A 35 -11.94 6.36 20.56
CA MET A 35 -11.46 6.69 19.23
C MET A 35 -11.49 5.42 18.35
N TRP A 36 -12.56 5.27 17.57
CA TRP A 36 -12.74 4.11 16.69
C TRP A 36 -11.74 4.10 15.53
N LYS A 37 -11.29 2.91 15.13
CA LYS A 37 -10.46 2.74 13.93
C LYS A 37 -11.25 3.14 12.67
N SER A 38 -10.52 3.56 11.63
CA SER A 38 -11.12 3.95 10.35
C SER A 38 -11.95 2.82 9.74
N PRO A 39 -13.23 3.07 9.37
CA PRO A 39 -14.03 2.06 8.67
C PRO A 39 -13.41 1.61 7.35
N ASN A 40 -12.71 2.51 6.64
CA ASN A 40 -12.02 2.17 5.40
C ASN A 40 -10.89 1.16 5.65
N GLY A 41 -10.10 1.36 6.72
CA GLY A 41 -9.04 0.44 7.13
C GLY A 41 -9.58 -0.93 7.49
N THR A 42 -10.68 -0.98 8.24
CA THR A 42 -11.35 -2.26 8.59
C THR A 42 -11.81 -3.02 7.35
N ILE A 43 -12.52 -2.38 6.42
CA ILE A 43 -13.01 -3.03 5.21
C ILE A 43 -11.84 -3.54 4.36
N ARG A 44 -10.83 -2.70 4.12
CA ARG A 44 -9.64 -3.08 3.32
C ARG A 44 -8.87 -4.24 3.95
N ASN A 45 -8.76 -4.26 5.27
CA ASN A 45 -8.08 -5.37 5.97
C ASN A 45 -8.81 -6.70 5.82
N ILE A 46 -10.14 -6.66 5.68
CA ILE A 46 -10.98 -7.85 5.54
C ILE A 46 -11.02 -8.31 4.08
N LEU A 47 -11.16 -7.38 3.13
CA LEU A 47 -11.28 -7.69 1.70
C LEU A 47 -9.92 -7.90 1.01
N GLY A 48 -8.86 -7.25 1.50
CA GLY A 48 -7.59 -7.16 0.79
C GLY A 48 -7.68 -6.30 -0.49
N GLY A 49 -6.65 -6.42 -1.33
CA GLY A 49 -6.63 -5.91 -2.69
C GLY A 49 -6.07 -4.50 -2.89
N THR A 50 -6.43 -3.93 -4.03
CA THR A 50 -5.85 -2.70 -4.59
C THR A 50 -6.91 -1.63 -4.75
N VAL A 51 -6.63 -0.43 -4.28
CA VAL A 51 -7.55 0.70 -4.43
C VAL A 51 -7.08 1.54 -5.61
N PHE A 52 -7.81 1.46 -6.73
CA PHE A 52 -7.58 2.32 -7.88
C PHE A 52 -8.29 3.67 -7.69
N ARG A 53 -7.56 4.75 -7.98
CA ARG A 53 -8.08 6.13 -7.96
C ARG A 53 -7.80 6.78 -9.30
N GLU A 54 -8.82 7.35 -9.90
CA GLU A 54 -8.75 8.01 -11.20
C GLU A 54 -9.50 9.34 -11.15
N ALA A 55 -8.98 10.36 -11.83
CA ALA A 55 -9.64 11.65 -11.92
C ALA A 55 -10.79 11.62 -12.94
N ILE A 56 -11.90 12.26 -12.59
CA ILE A 56 -12.98 12.56 -13.54
C ILE A 56 -12.61 13.88 -14.25
N ILE A 57 -12.33 13.82 -15.56
CA ILE A 57 -11.87 14.97 -16.33
C ILE A 57 -13.04 15.76 -16.91
N CYS A 58 -13.15 17.02 -16.50
CA CYS A 58 -14.11 17.97 -17.07
C CYS A 58 -13.42 18.91 -18.06
N LYS A 59 -13.92 18.99 -19.29
CA LYS A 59 -13.30 19.78 -20.37
C LYS A 59 -13.15 21.28 -20.04
N ASN A 60 -14.05 21.81 -19.21
CA ASN A 60 -14.12 23.23 -18.83
C ASN A 60 -13.41 23.56 -17.51
N ILE A 61 -12.76 22.59 -16.86
CA ILE A 61 -12.04 22.81 -15.61
C ILE A 61 -10.53 22.80 -15.89
N PRO A 62 -9.82 23.92 -15.68
CA PRO A 62 -8.38 23.95 -15.85
C PRO A 62 -7.68 23.06 -14.82
N ARG A 63 -6.56 22.45 -15.22
CA ARG A 63 -5.75 21.58 -14.36
C ARG A 63 -4.52 22.34 -13.86
N LEU A 64 -4.07 21.99 -12.66
CA LEU A 64 -2.87 22.59 -12.06
C LEU A 64 -1.61 22.26 -12.87
N VAL A 65 -1.47 21.00 -13.27
CA VAL A 65 -0.43 20.57 -14.21
C VAL A 65 -1.04 20.57 -15.60
N THR A 66 -0.71 21.60 -16.38
CA THR A 66 -1.38 21.90 -17.66
C THR A 66 -1.12 20.85 -18.74
N GLY A 67 0.04 20.20 -18.72
CA GLY A 67 0.41 19.14 -19.67
C GLY A 67 -0.31 17.80 -19.47
N TRP A 68 -1.05 17.61 -18.36
CA TRP A 68 -1.79 16.38 -18.13
C TRP A 68 -3.10 16.38 -18.92
N GLU A 69 -3.09 15.80 -20.12
CA GLU A 69 -4.27 15.70 -20.97
C GLU A 69 -5.12 14.44 -20.70
N LYS A 70 -4.49 13.39 -20.18
CA LYS A 70 -5.11 12.11 -19.85
C LYS A 70 -5.14 11.92 -18.32
N PRO A 71 -6.13 11.16 -17.78
CA PRO A 71 -6.14 10.85 -16.36
C PRO A 71 -4.97 9.95 -15.97
N ILE A 72 -4.44 10.16 -14.76
CA ILE A 72 -3.49 9.25 -14.12
C ILE A 72 -4.28 8.38 -13.15
N ILE A 73 -4.04 7.07 -13.20
CA ILE A 73 -4.70 6.09 -12.34
C ILE A 73 -3.68 5.60 -11.30
N ILE A 74 -3.97 5.82 -10.03
CA ILE A 74 -3.13 5.36 -8.92
C ILE A 74 -3.70 4.06 -8.35
N GLY A 75 -3.00 2.95 -8.56
CA GLY A 75 -3.23 1.68 -7.87
C GLY A 75 -2.52 1.67 -6.53
N ARG A 76 -3.27 1.84 -5.44
CA ARG A 76 -2.71 1.81 -4.07
C ARG A 76 -2.82 0.41 -3.48
N HIS A 77 -1.70 -0.17 -3.07
CA HIS A 77 -1.68 -1.37 -2.22
C HIS A 77 -2.33 -1.06 -0.86
N ALA A 78 -3.38 -1.80 -0.52
CA ALA A 78 -4.21 -1.51 0.65
C ALA A 78 -3.94 -2.48 1.82
N HIS A 79 -2.70 -2.91 1.99
CA HIS A 79 -2.32 -3.91 2.99
C HIS A 79 -1.04 -3.54 3.74
N ALA A 80 -1.08 -3.70 5.06
CA ALA A 80 0.06 -3.63 5.97
C ALA A 80 0.89 -2.34 5.87
N ASP A 81 2.22 -2.43 5.80
CA ASP A 81 3.16 -1.29 5.88
C ASP A 81 2.81 -0.38 7.09
N GLN A 82 2.85 0.94 6.91
CA GLN A 82 2.53 1.88 8.00
C GLN A 82 1.09 1.71 8.52
N TYR A 83 0.17 1.16 7.72
CA TYR A 83 -1.24 1.00 8.12
C TYR A 83 -1.47 -0.18 9.09
N LYS A 84 -0.47 -1.04 9.28
CA LYS A 84 -0.45 -2.10 10.33
C LYS A 84 0.88 -2.14 11.07
N ALA A 85 1.57 -1.00 11.15
CA ALA A 85 2.79 -0.90 11.93
C ALA A 85 2.49 -0.93 13.44
N THR A 86 3.50 -1.30 14.21
CA THR A 86 3.54 -1.07 15.66
C THR A 86 4.62 -0.05 15.94
N ASP A 87 4.27 1.02 16.65
CA ASP A 87 5.17 2.09 17.03
C ASP A 87 5.10 2.39 18.53
N PHE A 88 6.16 2.97 19.07
CA PHE A 88 6.21 3.41 20.46
C PHE A 88 7.30 4.47 20.68
N VAL A 89 7.18 5.19 21.80
CA VAL A 89 8.19 6.12 22.28
C VAL A 89 9.22 5.34 23.11
N VAL A 90 10.48 5.42 22.72
CA VAL A 90 11.61 4.86 23.47
C VAL A 90 11.92 5.81 24.63
N PRO A 91 11.83 5.37 25.89
CA PRO A 91 11.89 6.28 27.05
C PRO A 91 13.30 6.79 27.40
N GLY A 92 14.36 6.14 26.90
CA GLY A 92 15.74 6.45 27.26
C GLY A 92 16.75 5.52 26.57
N GLU A 93 17.97 5.45 27.11
CA GLU A 93 19.03 4.60 26.58
C GLU A 93 18.64 3.11 26.54
N GLY A 94 19.03 2.41 25.48
CA GLY A 94 18.74 0.99 25.34
C GLY A 94 18.94 0.43 23.94
N LYS A 95 18.90 -0.90 23.82
CA LYS A 95 19.07 -1.60 22.54
C LYS A 95 17.71 -1.93 21.93
N LEU A 96 17.51 -1.57 20.66
CA LEU A 96 16.34 -1.96 19.87
C LEU A 96 16.73 -3.07 18.89
N GLU A 97 15.99 -4.18 18.92
CA GLU A 97 16.17 -5.32 18.02
C GLU A 97 14.86 -5.67 17.31
N LEU A 98 14.96 -6.14 16.06
CA LEU A 98 13.91 -6.89 15.38
C LEU A 98 14.22 -8.38 15.53
N VAL A 99 13.25 -9.15 16.02
CA VAL A 99 13.37 -10.59 16.24
C VAL A 99 12.26 -11.31 15.49
N PHE A 100 12.63 -12.24 14.63
CA PHE A 100 11.70 -13.18 14.00
C PHE A 100 11.96 -14.59 14.54
N THR A 101 10.95 -15.18 15.18
CA THR A 101 11.02 -16.54 15.73
C THR A 101 10.28 -17.49 14.80
N PRO A 102 10.98 -18.36 14.05
CA PRO A 102 10.32 -19.34 13.19
C PRO A 102 9.64 -20.44 14.02
N ALA A 103 8.67 -21.13 13.41
CA ALA A 103 8.02 -22.28 14.05
C ALA A 103 8.98 -23.44 14.34
N SER A 104 10.07 -23.53 13.58
CA SER A 104 11.17 -24.48 13.75
C SER A 104 12.49 -23.83 13.36
N GLY A 105 13.56 -24.11 14.10
CA GLY A 105 14.90 -23.54 13.87
C GLY A 105 15.20 -22.33 14.75
N GLU A 106 16.32 -21.68 14.48
CA GLU A 106 16.83 -20.59 15.32
C GLU A 106 16.17 -19.22 15.01
N PRO A 107 15.92 -18.38 16.03
CA PRO A 107 15.44 -17.02 15.81
C PRO A 107 16.41 -16.15 15.00
N ILE A 108 15.86 -15.35 14.09
CA ILE A 108 16.60 -14.33 13.35
C ILE A 108 16.55 -13.03 14.16
N ARG A 109 17.71 -12.44 14.43
CA ARG A 109 17.85 -11.18 15.19
C ARG A 109 18.62 -10.14 14.40
N HIS A 110 18.09 -8.92 14.37
CA HIS A 110 18.75 -7.76 13.78
C HIS A 110 18.70 -6.60 14.76
N VAL A 111 19.87 -6.04 15.08
CA VAL A 111 19.94 -4.78 15.84
C VAL A 111 19.51 -3.65 14.92
N VAL A 112 18.52 -2.88 15.34
CA VAL A 112 18.05 -1.70 14.61
C VAL A 112 18.87 -0.48 15.03
N ASN A 113 19.02 -0.26 16.33
CA ASN A 113 19.74 0.87 16.88
C ASN A 113 20.11 0.63 18.36
N ASP A 114 21.20 1.24 18.81
CA ASP A 114 21.56 1.41 20.22
C ASP A 114 21.26 2.86 20.64
N PHE A 115 20.08 3.08 21.25
CA PHE A 115 19.63 4.39 21.70
C PHE A 115 20.54 4.94 22.81
N LYS A 116 20.95 6.21 22.65
CA LYS A 116 21.73 6.98 23.62
C LYS A 116 20.90 8.03 24.37
N SER A 117 19.60 8.10 24.08
CA SER A 117 18.62 8.95 24.73
C SER A 117 17.21 8.52 24.28
N ALA A 118 16.17 9.20 24.78
CA ALA A 118 14.79 8.97 24.35
C ALA A 118 14.63 9.16 22.83
N GLY A 119 13.66 8.45 22.24
CA GLY A 119 13.41 8.48 20.80
C GLY A 119 12.10 7.82 20.42
N VAL A 120 12.00 7.37 19.17
CA VAL A 120 10.82 6.65 18.65
C VAL A 120 11.27 5.45 17.84
N ALA A 121 10.44 4.43 17.80
CA ALA A 121 10.69 3.22 17.02
C ALA A 121 9.39 2.75 16.36
N LEU A 122 9.52 2.13 15.19
CA LEU A 122 8.41 1.53 14.47
C LEU A 122 8.86 0.22 13.80
N GLY A 123 7.95 -0.75 13.75
CA GLY A 123 8.10 -1.98 12.98
C GLY A 123 6.90 -2.15 12.05
N MET A 124 7.16 -2.53 10.80
CA MET A 124 6.11 -2.83 9.81
C MET A 124 6.46 -4.08 9.01
N TYR A 125 5.49 -4.60 8.28
CA TYR A 125 5.63 -5.83 7.51
C TYR A 125 4.74 -5.79 6.27
N ASN A 126 5.03 -6.67 5.32
CA ASN A 126 4.10 -7.08 4.28
C ASN A 126 4.28 -8.58 4.02
N THR A 127 3.52 -9.14 3.09
CA THR A 127 3.54 -10.58 2.78
C THR A 127 3.57 -10.79 1.27
N ASP A 128 4.37 -11.75 0.80
CA ASP A 128 4.47 -12.08 -0.62
C ASP A 128 3.09 -12.29 -1.28
N ALA A 129 2.19 -13.06 -0.66
CA ALA A 129 0.83 -13.29 -1.19
C ALA A 129 0.07 -11.99 -1.50
N SER A 130 0.13 -11.02 -0.57
CA SER A 130 -0.52 -9.71 -0.75
C SER A 130 0.16 -8.85 -1.83
N ILE A 131 1.48 -8.99 -2.01
CA ILE A 131 2.23 -8.29 -3.06
C ILE A 131 1.92 -8.90 -4.43
N VAL A 132 1.81 -10.23 -4.52
CA VAL A 132 1.40 -10.96 -5.72
C VAL A 132 -0.01 -10.54 -6.15
N ASP A 133 -0.97 -10.50 -5.23
CA ASP A 133 -2.33 -10.02 -5.50
C ASP A 133 -2.34 -8.56 -5.99
N PHE A 134 -1.49 -7.71 -5.41
CA PHE A 134 -1.31 -6.32 -5.84
C PHE A 134 -0.73 -6.23 -7.26
N ALA A 135 0.25 -7.07 -7.59
CA ALA A 135 0.84 -7.14 -8.92
C ALA A 135 -0.20 -7.55 -9.96
N HIS A 136 -0.88 -8.69 -9.76
CA HIS A 136 -1.89 -9.18 -10.69
C HIS A 136 -3.03 -8.18 -10.91
N SER A 137 -3.55 -7.58 -9.84
CA SER A 137 -4.61 -6.57 -9.97
C SER A 137 -4.14 -5.35 -10.76
N SER A 138 -2.90 -4.90 -10.56
CA SER A 138 -2.32 -3.77 -11.28
C SER A 138 -2.10 -4.08 -12.77
N PHE A 139 -1.53 -5.25 -13.10
CA PHE A 139 -1.33 -5.67 -14.50
C PHE A 139 -2.65 -5.86 -15.25
N LYS A 140 -3.62 -6.55 -14.64
CA LYS A 140 -4.94 -6.76 -15.24
C LYS A 140 -5.66 -5.43 -15.50
N TYR A 141 -5.61 -4.51 -14.54
CA TYR A 141 -6.22 -3.19 -14.70
C TYR A 141 -5.52 -2.35 -15.78
N ALA A 142 -4.19 -2.40 -15.85
CA ALA A 142 -3.42 -1.71 -16.88
C ALA A 142 -3.74 -2.24 -18.30
N LEU A 143 -3.86 -3.57 -18.47
CA LEU A 143 -4.27 -4.20 -19.73
C LEU A 143 -5.69 -3.80 -20.15
N ASP A 144 -6.65 -3.88 -19.22
CA ASP A 144 -8.05 -3.50 -19.48
C ASP A 144 -8.15 -2.04 -19.92
N ARG A 145 -7.41 -1.16 -19.25
CA ARG A 145 -7.38 0.27 -19.57
C ARG A 145 -6.49 0.61 -20.77
N LYS A 146 -5.62 -0.31 -21.20
CA LYS A 146 -4.56 -0.11 -22.20
C LYS A 146 -3.63 1.05 -21.84
N TYR A 147 -3.16 1.08 -20.59
CA TYR A 147 -2.20 2.05 -20.08
C TYR A 147 -0.87 1.36 -19.76
N PRO A 148 0.28 2.03 -19.94
CA PRO A 148 1.53 1.55 -19.36
C PRO A 148 1.42 1.52 -17.83
N LEU A 149 2.15 0.60 -17.20
CA LEU A 149 2.16 0.43 -15.75
C LEU A 149 3.53 0.80 -15.18
N TYR A 150 3.50 1.59 -14.11
CA TYR A 150 4.70 1.92 -13.34
C TYR A 150 4.53 1.45 -11.89
N LEU A 151 5.52 0.71 -11.38
CA LEU A 151 5.68 0.47 -9.94
C LEU A 151 6.81 1.35 -9.42
N SER A 152 6.56 2.09 -8.34
CA SER A 152 7.59 2.91 -7.69
C SER A 152 7.89 2.44 -6.28
N THR A 153 9.19 2.34 -5.96
CA THR A 153 9.67 1.97 -4.62
C THR A 153 10.96 2.75 -4.27
N LYS A 154 11.54 2.54 -3.09
CA LYS A 154 12.86 3.05 -2.70
C LYS A 154 13.83 1.88 -2.43
N ASN A 155 13.89 0.90 -3.33
CA ASN A 155 14.69 -0.32 -3.16
C ASN A 155 16.22 -0.09 -3.10
N THR A 156 16.73 1.08 -3.48
CA THR A 156 18.15 1.43 -3.25
C THR A 156 18.46 1.63 -1.75
N ILE A 157 17.45 2.01 -0.97
CA ILE A 157 17.54 2.20 0.49
C ILE A 157 16.98 0.97 1.21
N LEU A 158 15.73 0.60 0.92
CA LEU A 158 15.07 -0.57 1.50
C LEU A 158 15.35 -1.82 0.68
N LYS A 159 16.63 -2.22 0.62
CA LYS A 159 17.14 -3.25 -0.31
C LYS A 159 16.39 -4.58 -0.26
N LYS A 160 16.01 -5.03 0.94
CA LYS A 160 15.28 -6.29 1.11
C LYS A 160 13.76 -6.09 1.01
N TYR A 161 13.22 -5.08 1.68
CA TYR A 161 11.77 -4.86 1.77
C TYR A 161 11.18 -4.43 0.42
N ASP A 162 11.64 -3.29 -0.11
CA ASP A 162 11.18 -2.76 -1.40
C ASP A 162 11.77 -3.53 -2.59
N GLY A 163 12.94 -4.16 -2.38
CA GLY A 163 13.49 -5.13 -3.35
C GLY A 163 12.51 -6.27 -3.60
N ARG A 164 11.86 -6.80 -2.55
CA ARG A 164 10.89 -7.90 -2.71
C ARG A 164 9.68 -7.50 -3.55
N PHE A 165 9.18 -6.27 -3.42
CA PHE A 165 8.12 -5.74 -4.31
C PHE A 165 8.57 -5.69 -5.76
N LYS A 166 9.76 -5.13 -6.02
CA LYS A 166 10.33 -5.05 -7.36
C LYS A 166 10.46 -6.44 -7.99
N ASP A 167 11.05 -7.37 -7.25
CA ASP A 167 11.35 -8.72 -7.74
C ASP A 167 10.05 -9.48 -8.07
N ILE A 168 9.05 -9.46 -7.17
CA ILE A 168 7.76 -10.12 -7.41
C ILE A 168 7.04 -9.54 -8.63
N PHE A 169 6.98 -8.22 -8.77
CA PHE A 169 6.34 -7.61 -9.93
C PHE A 169 7.06 -7.95 -11.23
N GLN A 170 8.39 -7.94 -11.23
CA GLN A 170 9.18 -8.28 -12.41
C GLN A 170 8.99 -9.74 -12.82
N GLU A 171 9.05 -10.67 -11.86
CA GLU A 171 8.84 -12.10 -12.09
C GLU A 171 7.46 -12.36 -12.69
N ILE A 172 6.41 -11.79 -12.11
CA ILE A 172 5.03 -11.93 -12.63
C ILE A 172 4.92 -11.31 -14.03
N TYR A 173 5.50 -10.13 -14.25
CA TYR A 173 5.46 -9.49 -15.56
C TYR A 173 6.07 -10.37 -16.64
N ASP A 174 7.32 -10.81 -16.44
CA ASP A 174 8.06 -11.59 -17.42
C ASP A 174 7.41 -12.95 -17.70
N ASN A 175 6.86 -13.61 -16.67
CA ASN A 175 6.28 -14.95 -16.79
C ASN A 175 4.84 -14.95 -17.34
N GLU A 176 4.03 -13.93 -17.06
CA GLU A 176 2.57 -13.99 -17.30
C GLU A 176 2.02 -12.84 -18.17
N TYR A 177 2.58 -11.63 -18.08
CA TYR A 177 1.94 -10.43 -18.65
C TYR A 177 2.68 -9.82 -19.83
N LYS A 178 3.99 -10.05 -19.97
CA LYS A 178 4.83 -9.41 -20.98
C LYS A 178 4.29 -9.54 -22.40
N THR A 179 3.95 -10.76 -22.84
CA THR A 179 3.39 -10.99 -24.19
C THR A 179 2.06 -10.25 -24.41
N GLN A 180 1.24 -10.13 -23.37
CA GLN A 180 -0.05 -9.42 -23.44
C GLN A 180 0.16 -7.91 -23.52
N PHE A 181 1.13 -7.38 -22.77
CA PHE A 181 1.52 -5.98 -22.80
C PHE A 181 2.12 -5.59 -24.15
N ASP A 182 3.04 -6.41 -24.67
CA ASP A 182 3.67 -6.22 -25.99
C ASP A 182 2.59 -6.21 -27.09
N ALA A 183 1.63 -7.15 -27.05
CA ALA A 183 0.53 -7.21 -28.00
C ALA A 183 -0.42 -5.99 -27.93
N ALA A 184 -0.55 -5.39 -26.75
CA ALA A 184 -1.33 -4.17 -26.53
C ALA A 184 -0.53 -2.88 -26.78
N GLY A 185 0.77 -2.96 -27.07
CA GLY A 185 1.64 -1.81 -27.29
C GLY A 185 1.89 -0.97 -26.03
N ILE A 186 1.82 -1.58 -24.85
CA ILE A 186 2.06 -0.97 -23.53
C ILE A 186 3.22 -1.68 -22.82
N TRP A 187 3.76 -1.08 -21.76
CA TRP A 187 4.90 -1.63 -21.03
C TRP A 187 4.70 -1.58 -19.52
N TYR A 188 5.53 -2.33 -18.81
CA TYR A 188 5.73 -2.22 -17.37
C TYR A 188 7.14 -1.71 -17.08
N GLU A 189 7.26 -0.81 -16.11
CA GLU A 189 8.56 -0.32 -15.64
C GLU A 189 8.57 -0.14 -14.12
N HIS A 190 9.65 -0.59 -13.48
CA HIS A 190 9.96 -0.23 -12.10
C HIS A 190 10.80 1.07 -12.07
N ARG A 191 10.42 2.01 -11.20
CA ARG A 191 11.17 3.24 -10.96
C ARG A 191 11.44 3.49 -9.48
N LEU A 192 12.47 4.29 -9.21
CA LEU A 192 12.62 4.86 -7.88
C LEU A 192 11.56 5.94 -7.66
N ILE A 193 11.00 6.00 -6.45
CA ILE A 193 9.87 6.88 -6.15
C ILE A 193 10.18 8.36 -6.37
N ASP A 194 11.41 8.80 -6.11
CA ASP A 194 11.88 10.16 -6.34
C ASP A 194 11.99 10.51 -7.83
N ASP A 195 12.38 9.55 -8.68
CA ASP A 195 12.36 9.73 -10.13
C ASP A 195 10.92 9.70 -10.68
N MET A 196 10.09 8.77 -10.20
CA MET A 196 8.71 8.63 -10.64
C MET A 196 7.86 9.89 -10.44
N VAL A 197 8.09 10.65 -9.37
CA VAL A 197 7.32 11.88 -9.09
C VAL A 197 7.82 13.10 -9.87
N ALA A 198 9.02 13.02 -10.46
CA ALA A 198 9.59 14.06 -11.30
C ALA A 198 9.29 13.88 -12.79
N PHE A 199 8.98 12.65 -13.20
CA PHE A 199 8.69 12.25 -14.58
C PHE A 199 7.38 12.83 -15.15
#